data_AF-A0A9W9FEF1-F1
#
_entry.id   AF-A0A9W9FEF1-F1
#
_cell.length_a   1.000
_cell.length_b   1.000
_cell.length_c   1.000
_cell.angle_alpha   90.00
_cell.angle_beta   90.00
_cell.angle_gamma   90.00
#
_symmetry.space_group_name_H-M   'P 1'
#
loop_
_entity.id
_entity.type
_entity.pdbx_description
1 polymer ?
#
loop_
_entity_poly.entity_id
_entity_poly.type
_entity_poly.pdbx_seq_one_letter_code
_entity_poly.pdbx_strand_id
1 'polypeptide(L)'
;MPVKGIRTVASARNGVGAFILQCKRLDFHYCNFWASSRGMLNFLTKDLPAFAREHPQIEIRVSPRPAKHPVIKGHYINGHEKAICVRNLEPEDIMKKTMILKEASGDKLKRTKKPVTSVNESVRGIWSPYHGDLRGV
;
A
#
# COMPACT_ATOMS: atom_id res chain seq x y z
N MET A 1 -12.93 -39.93 25.04
CA MET A 1 -13.51 -38.67 24.51
C MET A 1 -13.20 -38.59 23.03
N PRO A 2 -14.18 -38.49 22.10
CA PRO A 2 -13.86 -38.36 20.68
C PRO A 2 -13.29 -36.97 20.39
N VAL A 3 -12.16 -36.90 19.69
CA VAL A 3 -11.55 -35.64 19.26
C VAL A 3 -12.37 -35.08 18.09
N LYS A 4 -12.79 -33.81 18.20
CA LYS A 4 -13.51 -33.10 17.14
C LYS A 4 -12.64 -31.97 16.58
N GLY A 5 -12.39 -32.00 15.27
CA GLY A 5 -11.64 -30.96 14.58
C GLY A 5 -12.39 -29.62 14.59
N ILE A 6 -11.65 -28.53 14.84
CA ILE A 6 -12.15 -27.16 14.71
C ILE A 6 -11.70 -26.64 13.36
N ARG A 7 -12.63 -26.09 12.56
CA ARG A 7 -12.29 -25.51 11.26
C ARG A 7 -11.47 -24.24 11.46
N THR A 8 -10.28 -24.20 10.88
CA THR A 8 -9.38 -23.04 10.88
C THR A 8 -8.95 -22.69 9.45
N VAL A 9 -8.50 -21.45 9.24
CA VAL A 9 -8.04 -20.96 7.93
C VAL A 9 -6.61 -20.46 8.08
N ALA A 10 -5.77 -20.73 7.08
CA ALA A 10 -4.39 -20.26 7.05
C ALA A 10 -4.34 -18.73 6.87
N SER A 11 -3.41 -18.08 7.56
CA SER A 11 -3.16 -16.64 7.44
C SER A 11 -2.01 -16.38 6.47
N ALA A 12 -2.28 -15.68 5.38
CA ALA A 12 -1.27 -15.33 4.39
C ALA A 12 -0.30 -14.26 4.93
N ARG A 13 1.00 -14.42 4.65
CA ARG A 13 2.06 -13.51 5.09
C ARG A 13 2.87 -13.04 3.88
N ASN A 14 2.52 -11.88 3.33
CA ASN A 14 3.25 -11.31 2.20
C ASN A 14 4.73 -11.11 2.55
N GLY A 15 5.63 -11.59 1.69
CA GLY A 15 7.08 -11.56 1.91
C GLY A 15 7.67 -12.84 2.50
N VAL A 16 6.85 -13.75 3.05
CA VAL A 16 7.29 -15.10 3.43
C VAL A 16 7.02 -16.02 2.24
N GLY A 17 8.08 -16.53 1.60
CA GLY A 17 8.01 -17.35 0.39
C GLY A 17 8.04 -16.52 -0.89
N ALA A 18 7.06 -15.64 -1.09
CA ALA A 18 7.02 -14.70 -2.21
C ALA A 18 6.54 -13.31 -1.77
N PHE A 19 7.02 -12.28 -2.49
CA PHE A 19 6.57 -10.91 -2.30
C PHE A 19 5.62 -10.49 -3.42
N ILE A 20 4.46 -9.97 -3.02
CA ILE A 20 3.45 -9.42 -3.91
C ILE A 20 3.36 -7.91 -3.64
N LEU A 21 3.65 -7.11 -4.66
CA LEU A 21 3.51 -5.66 -4.58
C LEU A 21 2.05 -5.29 -4.29
N GLN A 22 1.84 -4.40 -3.31
CA GLN A 22 0.49 -4.09 -2.82
C GLN A 22 -0.30 -3.20 -3.78
N CYS A 23 0.36 -2.24 -4.42
CA CYS A 23 -0.25 -1.38 -5.42
C CYS A 23 -0.43 -2.18 -6.72
N LYS A 24 -1.68 -2.46 -7.11
CA LYS A 24 -1.99 -3.23 -8.32
C LYS A 24 -2.34 -2.35 -9.51
N ARG A 25 -2.82 -1.13 -9.26
CA ARG A 25 -3.26 -0.21 -10.31
C ARG A 25 -3.10 1.24 -9.89
N LEU A 26 -2.63 2.08 -10.80
CA LEU A 26 -2.58 3.53 -10.67
C LEU A 26 -3.45 4.18 -11.75
N ASP A 27 -4.47 4.92 -11.31
CA ASP A 27 -5.32 5.72 -12.19
C ASP A 27 -4.87 7.18 -12.16
N PHE A 28 -4.53 7.73 -13.32
CA PHE A 28 -4.18 9.12 -13.52
C PHE A 28 -5.37 9.87 -14.13
N HIS A 29 -5.91 10.81 -13.36
CA HIS A 29 -6.98 11.69 -13.81
C HIS A 29 -6.44 13.09 -14.08
N TYR A 30 -6.81 13.66 -15.23
CA TYR A 30 -6.32 14.96 -15.68
C TYR A 30 -7.43 15.76 -16.39
N CYS A 31 -7.24 17.07 -16.56
CA CYS A 31 -8.11 17.91 -17.36
C CYS A 31 -7.31 18.66 -18.44
N ASN A 32 -7.83 18.75 -19.66
CA ASN A 32 -7.17 19.41 -20.78
C ASN A 32 -7.15 20.95 -20.67
N PHE A 33 -8.15 21.53 -20.01
CA PHE A 33 -8.43 22.97 -20.10
C PHE A 33 -7.85 23.78 -18.95
N TRP A 34 -7.76 23.22 -17.76
CA TRP A 34 -7.41 23.98 -16.56
C TRP A 34 -5.92 23.93 -16.29
N ALA A 35 -5.33 25.10 -16.01
CA ALA A 35 -3.90 25.26 -15.71
C ALA A 35 -3.41 24.34 -14.59
N SER A 36 -4.28 23.98 -13.65
CA SER A 36 -3.92 23.08 -12.54
C SER A 36 -3.52 21.66 -12.95
N SER A 37 -3.85 21.23 -14.17
CA SER A 37 -3.43 19.94 -14.74
C SER A 37 -2.20 20.04 -15.65
N ARG A 38 -1.58 21.21 -15.81
CA ARG A 38 -0.45 21.41 -16.74
C ARG A 38 0.73 20.49 -16.42
N GLY A 39 1.12 20.39 -15.15
CA GLY A 39 2.19 19.47 -14.75
C GLY A 39 1.81 18.00 -14.94
N MET A 40 0.55 17.63 -14.70
CA MET A 40 0.06 16.27 -14.97
C MET A 40 0.14 15.93 -16.46
N LEU A 41 -0.29 16.83 -17.35
CA LEU A 41 -0.19 16.63 -18.80
C LEU A 41 1.27 16.43 -19.26
N ASN A 42 2.18 17.21 -18.70
CA ASN A 42 3.62 17.06 -18.97
C ASN A 42 4.15 15.71 -18.47
N PHE A 43 3.78 15.30 -17.25
CA PHE A 43 4.15 14.01 -16.67
C PHE A 43 3.62 12.83 -17.51
N LEU A 44 2.35 12.89 -17.94
CA LEU A 44 1.71 11.86 -18.77
C LEU A 44 2.42 11.66 -20.12
N THR A 45 2.97 12.74 -20.68
CA THR A 45 3.59 12.71 -22.03
C THR A 45 5.07 12.31 -21.97
N LYS A 46 5.81 12.74 -20.96
CA LYS A 46 7.27 12.55 -20.88
C LYS A 46 7.68 11.39 -19.98
N ASP A 47 7.18 11.36 -18.75
CA ASP A 47 7.73 10.54 -17.68
C ASP A 47 6.96 9.23 -17.46
N LEU A 48 5.63 9.27 -17.64
CA LEU A 48 4.76 8.11 -17.42
C LEU A 48 5.16 6.88 -18.28
N PRO A 49 5.52 6.99 -19.57
CA PRO A 49 5.90 5.82 -20.37
C PRO A 49 7.15 5.11 -19.84
N ALA A 50 8.12 5.86 -19.30
CA ALA A 50 9.31 5.28 -18.69
C ALA A 50 8.96 4.55 -17.38
N PHE A 51 8.17 5.20 -16.53
CA PHE A 51 7.65 4.62 -15.29
C PHE A 51 6.85 3.33 -15.53
N ALA A 52 5.98 3.33 -16.55
CA ALA A 52 5.18 2.16 -16.93
C ALA A 52 6.03 0.95 -17.33
N ARG A 53 7.14 1.22 -18.04
CA ARG A 53 8.08 0.18 -18.48
C ARG A 53 8.88 -0.40 -17.32
N GLU A 54 9.24 0.43 -16.35
CA GLU A 54 9.98 0.02 -15.16
C GLU A 54 9.12 -0.81 -14.18
N HIS A 55 7.80 -0.59 -14.20
CA HIS A 55 6.86 -1.23 -13.27
C HIS A 55 5.74 -1.98 -13.99
N PRO A 56 6.05 -3.06 -14.73
CA PRO A 56 5.05 -3.84 -15.47
C PRO A 56 4.02 -4.55 -14.57
N GLN A 57 4.31 -4.71 -13.27
CA GLN A 57 3.39 -5.32 -12.31
C GLN A 57 2.22 -4.41 -11.89
N ILE A 58 2.22 -3.13 -12.26
CA ILE A 58 1.16 -2.18 -11.93
C ILE A 58 0.37 -1.84 -13.19
N GLU A 59 -0.94 -2.03 -13.16
CA GLU A 59 -1.82 -1.55 -14.22
C GLU A 59 -1.86 -0.01 -14.21
N ILE A 60 -1.57 0.63 -15.34
CA ILE A 60 -1.64 2.08 -15.48
C ILE A 60 -2.85 2.46 -16.30
N ARG A 61 -3.76 3.26 -15.72
CA ARG A 61 -4.91 3.82 -16.44
C ARG A 61 -4.82 5.32 -16.48
N VAL A 62 -5.04 5.87 -17.66
CA VAL A 62 -5.10 7.32 -17.88
C VAL A 62 -6.51 7.65 -18.34
N SER A 63 -7.19 8.57 -17.65
CA SER A 63 -8.54 8.99 -18.03
C SER A 63 -8.77 10.49 -17.83
N PRO A 64 -9.36 11.18 -18.81
CA PRO A 64 -9.71 12.57 -18.66
C PRO A 64 -10.85 12.72 -17.63
N ARG A 65 -10.76 13.79 -16.84
CA ARG A 65 -11.76 14.19 -15.84
C ARG A 65 -12.00 15.70 -15.99
N PRO A 66 -12.86 16.11 -16.94
CA PRO A 66 -13.11 17.52 -17.24
C PRO A 66 -13.57 18.31 -16.01
N ALA A 67 -13.20 19.59 -15.95
CA ALA A 67 -13.56 20.54 -14.90
C ALA A 67 -13.22 20.10 -13.45
N LYS A 68 -12.21 19.23 -13.28
CA LYS A 68 -11.75 18.77 -11.96
C LYS A 68 -10.24 18.79 -11.88
N HIS A 69 -9.72 18.99 -10.66
CA HIS A 69 -8.28 18.92 -10.40
C HIS A 69 -7.69 17.54 -10.71
N PRO A 70 -6.41 17.49 -11.12
CA PRO A 70 -5.75 16.23 -11.41
C PRO A 70 -5.54 15.43 -10.12
N VAL A 71 -5.76 14.12 -10.21
CA VAL A 71 -5.69 13.20 -9.07
C VAL A 71 -5.05 11.90 -9.53
N ILE A 72 -4.15 11.36 -8.71
CA ILE A 72 -3.64 9.99 -8.86
C ILE A 72 -4.37 9.12 -7.83
N LYS A 73 -4.91 7.98 -8.27
CA LYS A 73 -5.51 6.99 -7.38
C LYS A 73 -4.76 5.68 -7.44
N GLY A 74 -4.20 5.26 -6.31
CA GLY A 74 -3.64 3.92 -6.14
C GLY A 74 -4.71 2.97 -5.63
N HIS A 75 -4.91 1.86 -6.35
CA HIS A 75 -5.74 0.74 -5.92
C HIS A 75 -4.84 -0.37 -5.40
N TYR A 76 -5.21 -0.94 -4.26
CA TYR A 76 -4.41 -1.95 -3.56
C TYR A 76 -5.11 -3.31 -3.56
N ILE A 77 -4.33 -4.37 -3.30
CA ILE A 77 -4.83 -5.76 -3.27
C ILE A 77 -5.91 -5.96 -2.21
N ASN A 78 -5.78 -5.30 -1.06
CA ASN A 78 -6.74 -5.36 0.03
C ASN A 78 -8.09 -4.66 -0.26
N GLY A 79 -8.28 -4.12 -1.47
CA GLY A 79 -9.52 -3.46 -1.92
C GLY A 79 -9.62 -1.98 -1.53
N HIS A 80 -8.66 -1.45 -0.76
CA HIS A 80 -8.62 -0.03 -0.45
C HIS A 80 -8.06 0.79 -1.62
N GLU A 81 -8.39 2.08 -1.62
CA GLU A 81 -7.84 3.08 -2.54
C GLU A 81 -7.21 4.24 -1.76
N LYS A 82 -6.15 4.81 -2.32
CA LYS A 82 -5.55 6.07 -1.83
C LYS A 82 -5.47 7.05 -2.97
N ALA A 83 -6.03 8.24 -2.77
CA ALA A 83 -6.05 9.30 -3.76
C ALA A 83 -5.18 10.48 -3.31
N ILE A 84 -4.35 10.99 -4.22
CA ILE A 84 -3.54 12.19 -4.01
C ILE A 84 -3.90 13.21 -5.08
N CYS A 85 -4.36 14.39 -4.64
CA CYS A 85 -4.56 15.53 -5.53
C CYS A 85 -3.20 16.15 -5.86
N VAL A 86 -2.93 16.35 -7.15
CA VAL A 86 -1.64 16.85 -7.65
C VAL A 86 -1.80 18.17 -8.43
N ARG A 87 -2.75 19.01 -7.99
CA ARG A 87 -3.00 20.32 -8.59
C ARG A 87 -1.75 21.20 -8.51
N ASN A 88 -1.42 21.88 -9.62
CA ASN A 88 -0.30 22.83 -9.71
C ASN A 88 1.07 22.24 -9.31
N LEU A 89 1.24 20.91 -9.34
CA LEU A 89 2.54 20.29 -9.09
C LEU A 89 3.32 20.16 -10.39
N GLU A 90 4.64 20.30 -10.32
CA GLU A 90 5.55 20.01 -11.42
C GLU A 90 5.70 18.49 -11.63
N PRO A 91 6.07 18.02 -12.86
CA PRO A 91 6.18 16.60 -13.17
C PRO A 91 7.06 15.79 -12.21
N GLU A 92 8.15 16.39 -11.71
CA GLU A 92 9.06 15.77 -10.74
C GLU A 92 8.36 15.48 -9.40
N ASP A 93 7.54 16.42 -8.92
CA ASP A 93 6.79 16.22 -7.68
C ASP A 93 5.63 15.25 -7.87
N ILE A 94 5.03 15.22 -9.06
CA ILE A 94 4.04 14.20 -9.44
C ILE A 94 4.70 12.82 -9.42
N MET A 95 5.92 12.67 -9.94
CA MET A 95 6.70 11.43 -9.86
C MET A 95 6.90 10.99 -8.41
N LYS A 96 7.30 11.91 -7.51
CA LYS A 96 7.43 11.61 -6.07
C LYS A 96 6.12 11.13 -5.46
N LYS A 97 4.98 11.76 -5.81
CA LYS A 97 3.65 11.30 -5.33
C LYS A 97 3.26 9.93 -5.88
N THR A 98 3.62 9.65 -7.14
CA THR A 98 3.41 8.34 -7.76
C THR A 98 4.23 7.26 -7.05
N MET A 99 5.51 7.53 -6.74
CA MET A 99 6.37 6.63 -5.97
C MET A 99 5.80 6.34 -4.58
N ILE A 100 5.31 7.36 -3.86
CA ILE A 100 4.65 7.17 -2.56
C ILE A 100 3.45 6.22 -2.67
N LEU A 101 2.61 6.34 -3.71
CA LEU A 101 1.47 5.44 -3.91
C LEU A 101 1.89 4.02 -4.27
N LYS A 102 2.98 3.86 -5.04
CA LYS A 102 3.54 2.56 -5.39
C LYS A 102 4.15 1.85 -4.18
N GLU A 103 4.82 2.58 -3.29
CA GLU A 103 5.48 2.03 -2.10
C GLU A 103 4.53 1.84 -0.91
N ALA A 104 3.42 2.56 -0.88
CA ALA A 104 2.44 2.44 0.19
C ALA A 104 1.75 1.06 0.22
N SER A 105 1.32 0.64 1.41
CA SER A 105 0.29 -0.40 1.54
C SER A 105 -1.10 0.22 1.42
N GLY A 106 -2.12 -0.59 1.14
CA GLY A 106 -3.52 -0.13 1.14
C GLY A 106 -4.09 0.11 2.54
N ASP A 107 -3.31 -0.09 3.61
CA ASP A 107 -3.84 0.00 4.96
C ASP A 107 -4.17 1.44 5.36
N LYS A 108 -5.18 1.58 6.22
CA LYS A 108 -5.54 2.85 6.83
C LYS A 108 -4.38 3.35 7.69
N LEU A 109 -4.09 4.65 7.56
CA LEU A 109 -3.02 5.29 8.33
C LEU A 109 -3.35 5.21 9.82
N LYS A 110 -2.44 4.63 10.61
CA LYS A 110 -2.59 4.45 12.05
C LYS A 110 -1.30 4.79 12.75
N ARG A 111 -1.40 5.30 13.97
CA ARG A 111 -0.22 5.56 14.81
C ARG A 111 0.38 4.24 15.27
N THR A 112 1.64 3.99 14.90
CA THR A 112 2.40 2.81 15.33
C THR A 112 2.92 3.02 16.75
N LYS A 113 2.52 2.14 17.68
CA LYS A 113 3.00 2.17 19.09
C LYS A 113 4.12 1.16 19.36
N LYS A 114 4.14 0.05 18.62
CA LYS A 114 5.08 -1.06 18.80
C LYS A 114 5.76 -1.36 17.46
N PRO A 115 7.08 -1.62 17.45
CA PRO A 115 7.81 -1.89 16.21
C PRO A 115 7.49 -3.28 15.62
N VAL A 116 7.15 -4.26 16.45
CA VAL A 116 6.94 -5.66 16.02
C VAL A 116 5.48 -6.05 16.20
N THR A 117 4.93 -6.71 15.19
CA THR A 117 3.62 -7.37 15.22
C THR A 117 3.82 -8.84 14.86
N SER A 118 3.45 -9.77 15.74
CA SER A 118 3.56 -11.22 15.53
C SER A 118 2.21 -11.89 15.66
N VAL A 119 1.97 -12.89 14.82
CA VAL A 119 0.85 -13.83 14.94
C VAL A 119 1.31 -15.16 15.57
N ASN A 120 2.63 -15.40 15.61
CA ASN A 120 3.20 -16.60 16.23
C ASN A 120 3.19 -16.48 17.75
N GLU A 121 3.02 -17.62 18.42
CA GLU A 121 3.17 -17.74 19.87
C GLU A 121 4.61 -17.46 20.33
N SER A 122 4.75 -17.14 21.62
CA SER A 122 6.06 -16.93 22.23
C SER A 122 6.84 -18.24 22.25
N VAL A 123 8.07 -18.23 21.72
CA VAL A 123 8.97 -19.40 21.68
C VAL A 123 9.25 -19.96 23.08
N ARG A 124 9.30 -19.10 24.10
CA ARG A 124 9.58 -19.49 25.50
C ARG A 124 8.33 -19.60 26.37
N GLY A 125 7.14 -19.44 25.79
CA GLY A 125 5.90 -19.29 26.53
C GLY A 125 5.76 -17.93 27.20
N ILE A 126 4.71 -17.81 28.02
CA ILE A 126 4.44 -16.65 28.88
C ILE A 126 4.91 -17.02 30.28
N TRP A 127 5.48 -16.06 31.00
CA TRP A 127 5.91 -16.29 32.38
C TRP A 127 4.75 -16.80 33.26
N SER A 128 5.04 -17.78 34.12
CA SER A 128 4.10 -18.35 35.08
C SER A 128 4.75 -18.43 36.45
N PRO A 129 4.11 -17.94 37.53
CA PRO A 129 4.69 -17.94 38.87
C PRO A 129 4.97 -19.35 39.42
N TYR A 130 4.19 -20.35 38.99
CA TYR A 130 4.32 -21.73 39.47
C TYR A 130 5.43 -22.53 38.80
N HIS A 131 5.95 -22.03 37.67
CA HIS A 131 6.95 -22.71 36.84
C HIS A 131 8.32 -22.03 36.90
N GLY A 132 8.54 -21.18 37.91
CA GLY A 132 9.82 -20.53 38.18
C GLY A 132 10.61 -21.23 39.30
N ASP A 133 11.93 -21.05 39.27
CA ASP A 133 12.86 -21.60 40.27
C ASP A 133 12.89 -20.79 41.59
N LEU A 134 12.36 -19.56 41.57
CA LEU A 134 12.34 -18.67 42.73
C LEU A 134 11.14 -19.00 43.63
N ARG A 135 11.33 -19.89 44.61
CA ARG A 135 10.30 -20.31 45.58
C ARG A 135 10.49 -19.76 47.02
N GLY A 136 11.34 -18.75 47.21
CA GLY A 136 11.61 -18.19 48.53
C GLY A 136 11.79 -16.68 48.50
N VAL A 137 10.71 -15.97 48.87
CA VAL A 137 10.73 -14.66 49.56
C VAL A 137 9.82 -14.81 50.76
#